data_AF-A0A1M5ZK76-F1
#
_entry.id   AF-A0A1M5ZK76-F1
#
_cell.length_a   1.000
_cell.length_b   1.000
_cell.length_c   1.000
_cell.angle_alpha   90.00
_cell.angle_beta   90.00
_cell.angle_gamma   90.00
#
_symmetry.space_group_name_H-M   'P 1'
#
loop_
_entity.id
_entity.type
_entity.pdbx_description
1 polymer ?
#
loop_
_entity_poly.entity_id
_entity_poly.type
_entity_poly.pdbx_seq_one_letter_code
_entity_poly.pdbx_strand_id
1 'polypeptide(L)'
;MTVISMIETTKAKAKTKIKIQEWLNKLSYLLIFICIIAIALKPIIVLADNGDTIVHVTNTGKCYHTAGCYHLRSDREITLYEAVVENGYNPCSDCNPPIYDGPEPLHEKMEKSQSSSSSKSYNTDNSREKTNVAEKEEKEEKEEKEEKDNNICLKVILGLIACFWGLKVILYTKITYEKWKIEKELFLQEQNKYMLLYKNKDPLSLVDIPKNTFLKDGFPCSNGNGPYGDYTVYVAKKNGKVLHTKSKCGGANLVPINYAQVCNLPHCKRCSTGKKIKLPKIGWYQEYIEITRIKQKYQIP
;
A
#
# COMPACT_ATOMS: atom_id res chain seq x y z
N MET A 1 -45.47 13.44 -10.64
CA MET A 1 -44.21 12.82 -10.20
C MET A 1 -43.15 13.92 -10.20
N THR A 2 -42.73 14.39 -9.03
CA THR A 2 -41.99 15.65 -8.88
C THR A 2 -40.52 15.49 -9.26
N VAL A 3 -39.89 16.55 -9.79
CA VAL A 3 -38.47 16.60 -10.16
C VAL A 3 -37.54 16.09 -9.03
N ILE A 4 -37.97 16.26 -7.78
CA ILE A 4 -37.29 15.79 -6.57
C ILE A 4 -37.16 14.25 -6.55
N SER A 5 -38.23 13.50 -6.86
CA SER A 5 -38.18 12.03 -6.82
C SER A 5 -37.30 11.45 -7.93
N MET A 6 -37.21 12.13 -9.08
CA MET A 6 -36.28 11.75 -10.15
C MET A 6 -34.81 11.99 -9.75
N ILE A 7 -34.51 13.06 -9.01
CA ILE A 7 -33.15 13.34 -8.51
C ILE A 7 -32.73 12.32 -7.44
N GLU A 8 -33.63 11.91 -6.56
CA GLU A 8 -33.32 10.93 -5.52
C GLU A 8 -33.03 9.54 -6.11
N THR A 9 -33.84 9.09 -7.08
CA THR A 9 -33.61 7.80 -7.74
C THR A 9 -32.33 7.76 -8.56
N THR A 10 -31.92 8.87 -9.19
CA THR A 10 -30.65 8.95 -9.92
C THR A 10 -29.44 8.94 -8.99
N LYS A 11 -29.49 9.65 -7.85
CA LYS A 11 -28.46 9.59 -6.80
C LYS A 11 -28.28 8.18 -6.24
N ALA A 12 -29.38 7.47 -5.97
CA ALA A 12 -29.33 6.10 -5.47
C ALA A 12 -28.66 5.14 -6.46
N LYS A 13 -29.00 5.24 -7.76
CA LYS A 13 -28.39 4.42 -8.82
C LYS A 13 -26.91 4.73 -9.06
N ALA A 14 -26.49 5.99 -8.91
CA ALA A 14 -25.08 6.37 -9.03
C ALA A 14 -24.25 5.78 -7.87
N LYS A 15 -24.79 5.82 -6.64
CA LYS A 15 -24.11 5.30 -5.44
C LYS A 15 -23.88 3.78 -5.50
N THR A 16 -24.84 3.01 -6.03
CA THR A 16 -24.69 1.55 -6.18
C THR A 16 -23.64 1.18 -7.22
N LYS A 17 -23.59 1.89 -8.37
CA LYS A 17 -22.54 1.68 -9.39
C LYS A 17 -21.14 1.92 -8.87
N ILE A 18 -20.93 3.00 -8.10
CA ILE A 18 -19.61 3.30 -7.50
C ILE A 18 -19.16 2.17 -6.57
N LYS A 19 -20.08 1.65 -5.74
CA LYS A 19 -19.77 0.57 -4.79
C LYS A 19 -19.40 -0.75 -5.49
N ILE A 20 -20.07 -1.08 -6.60
CA ILE A 20 -19.75 -2.26 -7.41
C ILE A 20 -18.37 -2.10 -8.06
N GLN A 21 -18.05 -0.91 -8.59
CA GLN A 21 -16.74 -0.64 -9.19
C GLN A 21 -15.59 -0.75 -8.17
N GLU A 22 -15.79 -0.25 -6.96
CA GLU A 22 -14.81 -0.41 -5.87
C GLU A 22 -14.59 -1.88 -5.51
N TRP A 23 -15.63 -2.69 -5.50
CA TRP A 23 -15.52 -4.13 -5.25
C TRP A 23 -14.78 -4.86 -6.37
N LEU A 24 -15.07 -4.54 -7.63
CA LEU A 24 -14.36 -5.09 -8.80
C LEU A 24 -12.87 -4.71 -8.79
N ASN A 25 -12.53 -3.48 -8.40
CA ASN A 25 -11.14 -3.07 -8.25
C ASN A 25 -10.44 -3.86 -7.14
N LYS A 26 -11.08 -4.04 -5.97
CA LYS A 26 -10.53 -4.85 -4.88
C LYS A 26 -10.32 -6.32 -5.29
N LEU A 27 -11.27 -6.90 -6.02
CA LEU A 27 -11.15 -8.25 -6.57
C LEU A 27 -10.00 -8.35 -7.57
N SER A 28 -9.84 -7.36 -8.45
CA SER A 28 -8.72 -7.29 -9.39
C SER A 28 -7.37 -7.25 -8.67
N TYR A 29 -7.24 -6.48 -7.58
CA TYR A 29 -6.00 -6.44 -6.79
C TYR A 29 -5.72 -7.76 -6.07
N LEU A 30 -6.76 -8.43 -5.55
CA LEU A 30 -6.63 -9.75 -4.95
C LEU A 30 -6.09 -10.78 -5.95
N LEU A 31 -6.63 -10.80 -7.18
CA LEU A 31 -6.18 -11.72 -8.22
C LEU A 31 -4.71 -11.47 -8.62
N ILE A 32 -4.31 -10.20 -8.77
CA ILE A 32 -2.91 -9.84 -9.04
C ILE A 32 -1.98 -10.30 -7.90
N PHE A 33 -2.40 -10.10 -6.65
CA PHE A 33 -1.64 -10.53 -5.48
C PHE A 33 -1.45 -12.06 -5.44
N ILE A 34 -2.50 -12.83 -5.75
CA ILE A 34 -2.43 -14.28 -5.87
C ILE A 34 -1.44 -14.70 -6.97
N CYS A 35 -1.45 -14.03 -8.12
CA CYS A 35 -0.48 -14.31 -9.19
C CYS A 35 0.97 -14.03 -8.77
N ILE A 36 1.23 -12.94 -8.04
CA ILE A 36 2.58 -12.62 -7.54
C ILE A 36 3.05 -13.69 -6.55
N ILE A 37 2.19 -14.13 -5.63
CA ILE A 37 2.50 -15.23 -4.71
C ILE A 37 2.81 -16.51 -5.48
N ALA A 38 1.99 -16.87 -6.48
CA ALA A 38 2.22 -18.07 -7.28
C ALA A 38 3.56 -18.04 -8.04
N ILE A 39 4.03 -16.86 -8.45
CA ILE A 39 5.35 -16.68 -9.06
C ILE A 39 6.46 -16.80 -8.01
N ALA A 40 6.27 -16.20 -6.83
CA ALA A 40 7.26 -16.22 -5.75
C ALA A 40 7.42 -17.60 -5.09
N LEU A 41 6.39 -18.44 -5.15
CA LEU A 41 6.41 -19.82 -4.62
C LEU A 41 7.01 -20.83 -5.61
N LYS A 42 7.44 -20.42 -6.81
CA LYS A 42 8.18 -21.32 -7.69
C LYS A 42 9.52 -21.66 -7.03
N PRO A 43 9.87 -22.94 -6.86
CA PRO A 43 11.15 -23.31 -6.30
C PRO A 43 12.23 -22.76 -7.23
N ILE A 44 13.07 -21.87 -6.71
CA ILE A 44 14.30 -21.46 -7.38
C ILE A 44 15.18 -22.70 -7.33
N ILE A 45 15.29 -23.41 -8.46
CA ILE A 45 16.23 -24.50 -8.61
C ILE A 45 17.60 -23.83 -8.71
N VAL A 46 18.24 -23.63 -7.56
CA VAL A 46 19.64 -23.22 -7.48
C VAL A 46 20.48 -24.47 -7.73
N LEU A 47 21.10 -24.57 -8.90
CA LEU A 47 22.18 -25.52 -9.15
C LEU A 47 23.38 -25.03 -8.33
N ALA A 48 23.72 -25.73 -7.25
CA ALA A 48 24.88 -25.41 -6.43
C ALA A 48 26.14 -25.97 -7.10
N ASP A 49 27.09 -25.11 -7.43
CA ASP A 49 28.45 -25.50 -7.82
C ASP A 49 29.18 -26.07 -6.59
N ASN A 50 29.85 -27.21 -6.74
CA ASN A 50 30.56 -27.87 -5.65
C ASN A 50 31.98 -27.32 -5.42
N GLY A 51 32.40 -26.31 -6.19
CA GLY A 51 33.73 -25.69 -6.12
C GLY A 51 34.15 -25.14 -4.74
N ASP A 52 33.19 -24.68 -3.94
CA ASP A 52 33.43 -24.14 -2.59
C ASP A 52 33.66 -25.23 -1.52
N THR A 53 33.63 -26.51 -1.90
CA THR A 53 33.87 -27.61 -0.96
C THR A 53 35.31 -27.57 -0.44
N ILE A 54 35.50 -27.50 0.87
CA ILE A 54 36.85 -27.51 1.46
C ILE A 54 37.45 -28.93 1.40
N VAL A 55 38.67 -29.01 0.87
CA VAL A 55 39.47 -30.24 0.79
C VAL A 55 40.86 -30.00 1.39
N HIS A 56 41.55 -31.09 1.73
CA HIS A 56 42.82 -31.04 2.46
C HIS A 56 43.99 -31.45 1.57
N VAL A 57 45.09 -30.71 1.63
CA VAL A 57 46.27 -30.97 0.80
C VAL A 57 47.54 -31.04 1.65
N THR A 58 48.48 -31.90 1.24
CA THR A 58 49.81 -31.95 1.86
C THR A 58 50.72 -30.83 1.36
N ASN A 59 51.71 -30.42 2.14
CA ASN A 59 52.69 -29.40 1.73
C ASN A 59 53.44 -29.75 0.43
N THR A 60 53.49 -31.05 0.08
CA THR A 60 54.08 -31.55 -1.17
C THR A 60 53.15 -31.46 -2.39
N GLY A 61 51.84 -31.20 -2.19
CA GLY A 61 50.90 -30.75 -3.23
C GLY A 61 50.80 -31.61 -4.48
N LYS A 62 50.49 -32.91 -4.37
CA LYS A 62 50.23 -33.77 -5.55
C LYS A 62 48.80 -34.30 -5.62
N CYS A 63 48.20 -34.51 -4.46
CA CYS A 63 46.81 -34.95 -4.33
C CYS A 63 46.08 -34.12 -3.28
N TYR A 64 44.76 -34.04 -3.43
CA TYR A 64 43.86 -33.56 -2.40
C TYR A 64 43.12 -34.72 -1.73
N HIS A 65 42.71 -34.51 -0.49
CA HIS A 65 42.28 -35.52 0.45
C HIS A 65 41.03 -35.07 1.23
N THR A 66 40.34 -36.03 1.86
CA THR A 66 39.36 -35.77 2.91
C THR A 66 40.06 -35.57 4.26
N ALA A 67 39.38 -34.90 5.19
CA ALA A 67 39.85 -34.76 6.56
C ALA A 67 40.12 -36.14 7.19
N GLY A 68 41.31 -36.33 7.77
CA GLY A 68 41.68 -37.58 8.44
C GLY A 68 42.26 -38.68 7.54
N CYS A 69 42.57 -38.39 6.27
CA CYS A 69 43.32 -39.33 5.44
C CYS A 69 44.71 -39.63 6.05
N TYR A 70 45.09 -40.91 6.14
CA TYR A 70 46.39 -41.31 6.69
C TYR A 70 47.60 -40.78 5.88
N HIS A 71 47.41 -40.46 4.59
CA HIS A 71 48.45 -39.83 3.76
C HIS A 71 48.65 -38.33 4.05
N LEU A 72 47.72 -37.71 4.78
CA LEU A 72 47.75 -36.29 5.14
C LEU A 72 48.72 -36.05 6.31
N ARG A 73 50.03 -36.04 6.01
CA ARG A 73 51.10 -35.78 7.01
C ARG A 73 51.21 -34.31 7.42
N SER A 74 50.62 -33.44 6.63
CA SER A 74 50.54 -32.00 6.81
C SER A 74 49.18 -31.57 6.27
N ASP A 75 48.52 -30.65 6.94
CA ASP A 75 47.15 -30.28 6.64
C ASP A 75 47.07 -28.82 6.19
N ARG A 76 46.63 -28.62 4.96
CA ARG A 76 46.31 -27.31 4.39
C ARG A 76 44.93 -27.39 3.73
N GLU A 77 43.99 -26.64 4.28
CA GLU A 77 42.65 -26.50 3.75
C GLU A 77 42.67 -25.56 2.53
N ILE A 78 42.10 -26.02 1.42
CA ILE A 78 41.86 -25.22 0.21
C ILE A 78 40.50 -25.59 -0.37
N THR A 79 39.97 -24.79 -1.29
CA THR A 79 38.71 -25.12 -1.97
C THR A 79 38.93 -26.22 -3.02
N LEU A 80 37.88 -26.97 -3.35
CA LEU A 80 37.92 -28.01 -4.38
C LEU A 80 38.22 -27.40 -5.76
N TYR A 81 37.70 -26.19 -6.03
CA TYR A 81 38.06 -25.40 -7.20
C TYR A 81 39.56 -25.08 -7.23
N GLU A 82 40.11 -24.54 -6.14
CA GLU A 82 41.54 -24.22 -6.05
C GLU A 82 42.42 -25.48 -6.18
N ALA A 83 41.99 -26.61 -5.61
CA ALA A 83 42.70 -27.88 -5.70
C ALA A 83 42.78 -28.41 -7.14
N VAL A 84 41.64 -28.43 -7.84
CA VAL A 84 41.52 -29.05 -9.17
C VAL A 84 41.88 -28.07 -10.28
N VAL A 85 41.31 -26.86 -10.26
CA VAL A 85 41.41 -25.88 -11.35
C VAL A 85 42.68 -25.03 -11.23
N GLU A 86 42.99 -24.49 -10.05
CA GLU A 86 44.15 -23.59 -9.89
C GLU A 86 45.46 -24.36 -9.72
N ASN A 87 45.45 -25.44 -8.95
CA ASN A 87 46.66 -26.18 -8.59
C ASN A 87 46.84 -27.52 -9.31
N GLY A 88 45.80 -28.06 -9.99
CA GLY A 88 45.90 -29.30 -10.75
C GLY A 88 46.20 -30.56 -9.91
N TYR A 89 45.75 -30.58 -8.65
CA TYR A 89 45.93 -31.73 -7.77
C TYR A 89 44.94 -32.84 -8.12
N ASN A 90 45.40 -34.09 -8.01
CA ASN A 90 44.56 -35.26 -8.27
C ASN A 90 43.80 -35.71 -7.01
N PRO A 91 42.62 -36.32 -7.13
CA PRO A 91 41.96 -36.94 -5.98
C PRO A 91 42.82 -38.09 -5.43
N CYS A 92 42.93 -38.19 -4.12
CA CYS A 92 43.56 -39.34 -3.49
C CYS A 92 42.73 -40.61 -3.70
N SER A 93 43.36 -41.66 -4.22
CA SER A 93 42.73 -42.96 -4.49
C SER A 93 42.23 -43.68 -3.23
N ASP A 94 42.87 -43.44 -2.08
CA ASP A 94 42.62 -44.19 -0.85
C ASP A 94 41.50 -43.59 0.02
N CYS A 95 41.34 -42.26 -0.01
CA CYS A 95 40.33 -41.57 0.80
C CYS A 95 39.11 -41.08 0.02
N ASN A 96 39.09 -41.33 -1.31
CA ASN A 96 37.98 -41.04 -2.22
C ASN A 96 37.30 -39.67 -1.98
N PRO A 97 38.04 -38.55 -2.15
CA PRO A 97 37.52 -37.21 -1.90
C PRO A 97 36.48 -36.80 -2.98
N PRO A 98 35.69 -35.73 -2.73
CA PRO A 98 34.72 -35.23 -3.70
C PRO A 98 35.38 -34.86 -5.04
N ILE A 99 34.64 -35.07 -6.14
CA ILE A 99 35.10 -34.76 -7.51
C ILE A 99 34.45 -33.44 -7.93
N TYR A 100 35.26 -32.52 -8.45
CA TYR A 100 34.76 -31.26 -9.00
C TYR A 100 33.95 -31.55 -10.27
N ASP A 101 32.67 -31.14 -10.30
CA ASP A 101 31.74 -31.36 -11.43
C ASP A 101 31.31 -30.06 -12.10
N GLY A 102 31.97 -28.95 -11.76
CA GLY A 102 31.74 -27.64 -12.36
C GLY A 102 32.20 -27.54 -13.82
N PRO A 103 31.70 -26.54 -14.56
CA PRO A 103 32.08 -26.30 -15.94
C PRO A 103 33.57 -25.92 -16.03
N GLU A 104 34.40 -26.87 -16.40
CA GLU A 104 35.85 -26.73 -16.50
C GLU A 104 36.27 -25.78 -17.64
N PRO A 105 37.18 -24.82 -17.40
CA PRO A 105 38.12 -24.38 -18.42
C PRO A 105 39.45 -25.09 -18.15
N LEU A 106 39.86 -26.07 -18.98
CA LEU A 106 41.25 -26.46 -19.30
C LEU A 106 41.41 -27.94 -19.71
N HIS A 107 41.16 -28.26 -20.98
CA HIS A 107 41.73 -29.45 -21.62
C HIS A 107 43.01 -29.13 -22.42
N GLU A 108 43.82 -28.15 -22.02
CA GLU A 108 44.93 -27.66 -22.89
C GLU A 108 46.33 -27.55 -22.25
N LYS A 109 46.54 -27.89 -20.96
CA LYS A 109 47.87 -27.68 -20.35
C LYS A 109 48.59 -28.86 -19.69
N MET A 110 48.05 -30.07 -19.69
CA MET A 110 48.71 -31.21 -19.03
C MET A 110 49.36 -32.28 -19.92
N GLU A 111 49.38 -32.13 -21.25
CA GLU A 111 50.10 -33.08 -22.12
C GLU A 111 51.60 -32.78 -22.33
N LYS A 112 52.17 -31.70 -21.76
CA LYS A 112 53.55 -31.29 -22.10
C LYS A 112 54.64 -31.52 -21.04
N SER A 113 54.43 -32.37 -20.03
CA SER A 113 55.45 -32.56 -18.99
C SER A 113 55.65 -33.98 -18.47
N GLN A 114 55.59 -34.98 -19.35
CA GLN A 114 56.27 -36.27 -19.11
C GLN A 114 56.88 -36.83 -20.42
N SER A 115 58.09 -36.35 -20.77
CA SER A 115 58.97 -37.03 -21.74
C SER A 115 60.43 -36.99 -21.28
N SER A 116 60.86 -38.11 -20.65
CA SER A 116 62.23 -38.70 -20.53
C SER A 116 62.27 -39.48 -19.20
N SER A 117 62.57 -40.79 -19.07
CA SER A 117 63.11 -41.81 -19.98
C SER A 117 62.98 -43.19 -19.30
N SER A 118 62.52 -44.23 -20.02
CA SER A 118 63.19 -45.55 -20.20
C SER A 118 62.21 -46.69 -20.56
N SER A 119 62.18 -47.01 -21.86
CA SER A 119 62.22 -48.36 -22.45
C SER A 119 61.28 -49.47 -21.96
N LYS A 120 60.17 -49.73 -22.70
CA LYS A 120 59.95 -51.02 -23.40
C LYS A 120 58.71 -51.00 -24.31
N SER A 121 58.97 -51.40 -25.56
CA SER A 121 58.08 -51.83 -26.64
C SER A 121 56.79 -52.53 -26.19
N TYR A 122 55.64 -52.17 -26.79
CA TYR A 122 54.84 -53.04 -27.68
C TYR A 122 53.89 -52.18 -28.54
N ASN A 123 53.72 -52.59 -29.81
CA ASN A 123 52.81 -52.00 -30.81
C ASN A 123 51.34 -52.15 -30.41
N THR A 124 50.49 -51.16 -30.74
CA THR A 124 49.21 -51.40 -31.47
C THR A 124 48.55 -50.09 -31.91
N ASP A 125 47.98 -50.13 -33.11
CA ASP A 125 47.15 -49.13 -33.77
C ASP A 125 46.02 -48.58 -32.87
N ASN A 126 45.66 -47.29 -33.01
CA ASN A 126 44.30 -46.98 -33.47
C ASN A 126 44.09 -45.51 -33.87
N SER A 127 43.46 -45.38 -35.02
CA SER A 127 42.73 -44.23 -35.53
C SER A 127 41.62 -43.77 -34.56
N ARG A 128 41.64 -42.50 -34.11
CA ARG A 128 40.44 -41.66 -33.88
C ARG A 128 40.82 -40.31 -33.26
N GLU A 129 41.30 -39.39 -34.08
CA GLU A 129 41.45 -37.99 -33.67
C GLU A 129 41.06 -37.10 -34.85
N LYS A 130 39.76 -37.07 -35.15
CA LYS A 130 39.20 -36.14 -36.13
C LYS A 130 37.71 -35.82 -35.98
N THR A 131 37.06 -36.23 -34.89
CA THR A 131 35.60 -36.01 -34.70
C THR A 131 35.22 -35.09 -33.54
N ASN A 132 36.14 -34.68 -32.66
CA ASN A 132 35.76 -33.96 -31.42
C ASN A 132 35.89 -32.42 -31.48
N VAL A 133 36.35 -31.83 -32.59
CA VAL A 133 36.47 -30.37 -32.74
C VAL A 133 35.18 -29.73 -33.26
N ALA A 134 34.45 -30.42 -34.15
CA ALA A 134 33.19 -29.91 -34.71
C ALA A 134 32.03 -29.87 -33.69
N GLU A 135 32.04 -30.75 -32.69
CA GLU A 135 30.95 -30.87 -31.69
C GLU A 135 31.03 -29.79 -30.60
N LYS A 136 32.20 -29.15 -30.42
CA LYS A 136 32.41 -28.10 -29.43
C LYS A 136 32.02 -26.71 -29.97
N GLU A 137 32.35 -26.43 -31.23
CA GLU A 137 31.94 -25.18 -31.91
C GLU A 137 30.42 -25.12 -32.12
N GLU A 138 29.75 -26.26 -32.36
CA GLU A 138 28.29 -26.30 -32.51
C GLU A 138 27.52 -26.11 -31.18
N LYS A 139 28.21 -26.28 -30.04
CA LYS A 139 27.63 -26.11 -28.69
C LYS A 139 27.69 -24.65 -28.24
N GLU A 140 28.84 -23.99 -28.44
CA GLU A 140 29.02 -22.56 -28.13
C GLU A 140 28.11 -21.68 -29.00
N GLU A 141 27.91 -22.01 -30.29
CA GLU A 141 27.00 -21.26 -31.16
C GLU A 141 25.50 -21.44 -30.78
N LYS A 142 25.14 -22.56 -30.13
CA LYS A 142 23.78 -22.81 -29.62
C LYS A 142 23.51 -22.03 -28.34
N GLU A 143 24.47 -21.93 -27.43
CA GLU A 143 24.33 -21.18 -26.17
C GLU A 143 24.22 -19.67 -26.42
N GLU A 144 25.01 -19.09 -27.34
CA GLU A 144 24.94 -17.66 -27.67
C GLU A 144 23.61 -17.27 -28.36
N LYS A 145 23.04 -18.19 -29.16
CA LYS A 145 21.70 -18.01 -29.75
C LYS A 145 20.60 -18.06 -28.69
N GLU A 146 20.67 -18.98 -27.73
CA GLU A 146 19.70 -19.08 -26.63
C GLU A 146 19.70 -17.83 -25.73
N GLU A 147 20.88 -17.27 -25.40
CA GLU A 147 20.96 -16.04 -24.59
C GLU A 147 20.31 -14.85 -25.31
N LYS A 148 20.54 -14.73 -26.62
CA LYS A 148 19.99 -13.65 -27.44
C LYS A 148 18.46 -13.73 -27.57
N ASP A 149 17.92 -14.93 -27.76
CA ASP A 149 16.47 -15.16 -27.85
C ASP A 149 15.77 -14.89 -26.51
N ASN A 150 16.40 -15.26 -25.39
CA ASN A 150 15.91 -14.94 -24.04
C ASN A 150 15.83 -13.43 -23.77
N ASN A 151 16.81 -12.65 -24.25
CA ASN A 151 16.83 -11.19 -24.10
C ASN A 151 15.70 -10.52 -24.90
N ILE A 152 15.42 -11.01 -26.12
CA ILE A 152 14.31 -10.51 -26.95
C ILE A 152 12.97 -10.79 -26.26
N CYS A 153 12.75 -12.00 -25.76
CA CYS A 153 11.52 -12.38 -25.06
C CYS A 153 11.27 -11.50 -23.82
N LEU A 154 12.30 -11.26 -23.01
CA LEU A 154 12.22 -10.41 -21.81
C LEU A 154 11.80 -8.97 -22.16
N LYS A 155 12.37 -8.38 -23.21
CA LYS A 155 12.01 -7.02 -23.66
C LYS A 155 10.55 -6.93 -24.11
N VAL A 156 10.05 -7.94 -24.82
CA VAL A 156 8.64 -8.00 -25.23
C VAL A 156 7.72 -8.07 -24.01
N ILE A 157 8.05 -8.90 -23.02
CA ILE A 157 7.26 -9.02 -21.78
C ILE A 157 7.23 -7.68 -21.03
N LEU A 158 8.37 -7.02 -20.86
CA LEU A 158 8.44 -5.71 -20.20
C LEU A 158 7.62 -4.65 -20.95
N GLY A 159 7.66 -4.65 -22.28
CA GLY A 159 6.83 -3.78 -23.13
C GLY A 159 5.34 -4.01 -22.91
N LEU A 160 4.89 -5.27 -22.87
CA LEU A 160 3.48 -5.61 -22.62
C LEU A 160 3.03 -5.20 -21.22
N ILE A 161 3.87 -5.40 -20.21
CA ILE A 161 3.60 -4.96 -18.83
C ILE A 161 3.44 -3.44 -18.80
N ALA A 162 4.37 -2.69 -19.38
CA ALA A 162 4.30 -1.23 -19.44
C ALA A 162 3.02 -0.74 -20.15
N CYS A 163 2.65 -1.36 -21.27
CA CYS A 163 1.40 -1.06 -21.98
C CYS A 163 0.16 -1.34 -21.13
N PHE A 164 0.13 -2.45 -20.40
CA PHE A 164 -0.99 -2.79 -19.50
C PHE A 164 -1.15 -1.77 -18.37
N TRP A 165 -0.04 -1.38 -17.71
CA TRP A 165 -0.07 -0.33 -16.69
C TRP A 165 -0.47 1.03 -17.26
N GLY A 166 0.04 1.40 -18.44
CA GLY A 166 -0.35 2.64 -19.13
C GLY A 166 -1.86 2.72 -19.40
N LEU A 167 -2.45 1.65 -19.93
CA LEU A 167 -3.90 1.57 -20.17
C LEU A 167 -4.70 1.67 -18.87
N LYS A 168 -4.25 1.02 -17.79
CA LYS A 168 -4.90 1.10 -16.47
C LYS A 168 -4.85 2.51 -15.90
N VAL A 169 -3.72 3.23 -16.03
CA VAL A 169 -3.60 4.62 -15.59
C VAL A 169 -4.58 5.51 -16.36
N ILE A 170 -4.65 5.38 -17.69
CA ILE A 170 -5.58 6.16 -18.54
C ILE A 170 -7.05 5.90 -18.15
N LEU A 171 -7.42 4.63 -17.90
CA LEU A 171 -8.77 4.28 -17.46
C LEU A 171 -9.07 4.86 -16.07
N TYR A 172 -8.12 4.77 -15.14
CA TYR A 172 -8.27 5.32 -13.79
C TYR A 172 -8.42 6.84 -13.80
N THR A 173 -7.60 7.55 -14.58
CA THR A 173 -7.72 9.01 -14.74
C THR A 173 -9.06 9.40 -15.37
N LYS A 174 -9.56 8.62 -16.34
CA LYS A 174 -10.89 8.85 -16.94
C LYS A 174 -12.03 8.66 -15.93
N ILE A 175 -11.99 7.61 -15.12
CA ILE A 175 -13.02 7.34 -14.11
C ILE A 175 -13.04 8.42 -13.03
N THR A 176 -11.85 8.81 -12.54
CA THR A 176 -11.73 9.86 -11.51
C THR A 176 -12.18 11.22 -12.04
N TYR A 177 -11.85 11.54 -13.30
CA TYR A 177 -12.33 12.75 -13.97
C TYR A 177 -13.86 12.78 -14.11
N GLU A 178 -14.51 11.70 -14.56
CA GLU A 178 -15.97 11.65 -14.66
C GLU A 178 -16.65 11.79 -13.28
N LYS A 179 -16.09 11.16 -12.25
CA LYS A 179 -16.59 11.32 -10.87
C LYS A 179 -16.52 12.77 -10.40
N TRP A 180 -15.36 13.40 -10.59
CA TRP A 180 -15.16 14.81 -10.26
C TRP A 180 -16.12 15.73 -11.04
N LYS A 181 -16.33 15.45 -12.33
CA LYS A 181 -17.25 16.20 -13.18
C LYS A 181 -18.69 16.14 -12.66
N ILE A 182 -19.17 14.94 -12.31
CA ILE A 182 -20.51 14.75 -11.75
C ILE A 182 -20.65 15.46 -10.40
N GLU A 183 -19.66 15.35 -9.52
CA GLU A 183 -19.66 16.03 -8.22
C GLU A 183 -19.68 17.56 -8.38
N LYS A 184 -18.94 18.10 -9.35
CA LYS A 184 -18.94 19.53 -9.69
C LYS A 184 -20.28 19.99 -10.23
N GLU A 185 -20.91 19.23 -11.14
CA GLU A 185 -22.24 19.55 -11.66
C GLU A 185 -23.30 19.52 -10.55
N LEU A 186 -23.26 18.53 -9.66
CA LEU A 186 -24.17 18.45 -8.53
C LEU A 186 -23.98 19.63 -7.56
N PHE A 187 -22.74 20.01 -7.28
CA PHE A 187 -22.42 21.18 -6.47
C PHE A 187 -22.97 22.47 -7.08
N LEU A 188 -22.82 22.67 -8.40
CA LEU A 188 -23.36 23.83 -9.12
C LEU A 188 -24.89 23.85 -9.11
N GLN A 189 -25.54 22.71 -9.27
CA GLN A 189 -27.01 22.62 -9.16
C GLN A 189 -27.49 22.99 -7.76
N GLU A 190 -26.81 22.50 -6.72
CA GLU A 190 -27.15 22.81 -5.34
C GLU A 190 -26.89 24.29 -5.00
N GLN A 191 -25.77 24.85 -5.45
CA GLN A 191 -25.47 26.27 -5.36
C GLN A 191 -26.56 27.11 -6.03
N ASN A 192 -26.94 26.78 -7.27
CA ASN A 192 -27.99 27.50 -8.01
C ASN A 192 -29.34 27.44 -7.30
N LYS A 193 -29.70 26.27 -6.75
CA LYS A 193 -30.93 26.11 -5.95
C LYS A 193 -30.93 27.07 -4.75
N TYR A 194 -29.84 27.13 -3.98
CA TYR A 194 -29.77 28.00 -2.82
C TYR A 194 -29.61 29.48 -3.18
N MET A 195 -28.91 29.80 -4.27
CA MET A 195 -28.87 31.14 -4.84
C MET A 195 -30.28 31.66 -5.11
N LEU A 196 -31.15 30.86 -5.74
CA LEU A 196 -32.53 31.28 -6.00
C LEU A 196 -33.33 31.53 -4.71
N LEU A 197 -33.08 30.76 -3.66
CA LEU A 197 -33.82 30.87 -2.39
C LEU A 197 -33.36 32.07 -1.55
N TYR A 198 -32.05 32.30 -1.47
CA TYR A 198 -31.43 33.14 -0.44
C TYR A 198 -30.69 34.37 -0.96
N LYS A 199 -30.45 34.49 -2.27
CA LYS A 199 -29.75 35.64 -2.85
C LYS A 199 -30.39 36.96 -2.43
N ASN A 200 -29.57 37.88 -1.94
CA ASN A 200 -29.98 39.23 -1.50
C ASN A 200 -31.02 39.25 -0.37
N LYS A 201 -31.24 38.13 0.32
CA LYS A 201 -32.09 38.06 1.50
C LYS A 201 -31.22 37.94 2.74
N ASP A 202 -31.58 38.70 3.77
CA ASP A 202 -30.92 38.60 5.06
C ASP A 202 -31.38 37.30 5.76
N PRO A 203 -30.49 36.48 6.33
CA PRO A 203 -30.87 35.24 7.00
C PRO A 203 -31.92 35.42 8.11
N LEU A 204 -31.96 36.56 8.81
CA LEU A 204 -32.99 36.83 9.83
C LEU A 204 -34.37 37.05 9.23
N SER A 205 -34.45 37.60 8.02
CA SER A 205 -35.72 37.81 7.31
C SER A 205 -36.38 36.52 6.81
N LEU A 206 -35.62 35.44 6.76
CA LEU A 206 -36.05 34.13 6.26
C LEU A 206 -36.60 33.20 7.34
N VAL A 207 -36.46 33.58 8.61
CA VAL A 207 -36.85 32.75 9.76
C VAL A 207 -37.97 33.42 10.56
N ASP A 208 -38.86 32.61 11.11
CA ASP A 208 -39.96 33.09 11.97
C ASP A 208 -39.45 33.41 13.38
N ILE A 209 -38.94 34.64 13.56
CA ILE A 209 -38.40 35.11 14.84
C ILE A 209 -39.54 35.34 15.85
N PRO A 210 -39.52 34.70 17.03
CA PRO A 210 -40.49 34.96 18.09
C PRO A 210 -40.49 36.42 18.53
N LYS A 211 -41.67 36.95 18.90
CA LYS A 211 -41.80 38.33 19.41
C LYS A 211 -40.85 38.57 20.58
N ASN A 212 -40.23 39.76 20.62
CA ASN A 212 -39.27 40.20 21.64
C ASN A 212 -37.98 39.36 21.70
N THR A 213 -37.59 38.72 20.61
CA THR A 213 -36.29 38.04 20.49
C THR A 213 -35.42 38.70 19.43
N PHE A 214 -34.10 38.71 19.65
CA PHE A 214 -33.10 39.32 18.78
C PHE A 214 -31.77 38.58 18.89
N LEU A 215 -30.82 38.83 17.99
CA LEU A 215 -29.46 38.30 18.09
C LEU A 215 -28.54 39.29 18.79
N LYS A 216 -27.72 38.80 19.71
CA LYS A 216 -26.62 39.54 20.34
C LYS A 216 -25.39 38.65 20.36
N ASP A 217 -24.28 39.14 19.83
CA ASP A 217 -23.02 38.40 19.70
C ASP A 217 -23.19 37.04 18.99
N GLY A 218 -24.11 36.99 18.02
CA GLY A 218 -24.45 35.77 17.28
C GLY A 218 -25.38 34.80 18.01
N PHE A 219 -25.83 35.10 19.23
CA PHE A 219 -26.69 34.22 20.02
C PHE A 219 -28.12 34.76 20.20
N PRO A 220 -29.14 33.89 20.33
CA PRO A 220 -30.52 34.31 20.53
C PRO A 220 -30.70 34.89 21.92
N CYS A 221 -31.30 36.07 21.99
CA CYS A 221 -31.57 36.82 23.21
C CYS A 221 -33.04 37.25 23.25
N SER A 222 -33.52 37.59 24.45
CA SER A 222 -34.80 38.27 24.65
C SER A 222 -34.66 39.36 25.71
N ASN A 223 -35.73 40.13 25.94
CA ASN A 223 -35.79 41.17 26.96
C ASN A 223 -35.96 40.64 28.40
N GLY A 224 -35.74 39.34 28.65
CA GLY A 224 -35.90 38.72 29.96
C GLY A 224 -34.77 39.02 30.96
N ASN A 225 -34.77 38.31 32.09
CA ASN A 225 -33.73 38.44 33.11
C ASN A 225 -32.43 37.71 32.74
N GLY A 226 -31.29 38.36 32.98
CA GLY A 226 -29.96 37.79 32.74
C GLY A 226 -29.32 38.27 31.43
N PRO A 227 -28.07 37.88 31.15
CA PRO A 227 -27.31 38.39 30.01
C PRO A 227 -27.90 38.07 28.64
N TYR A 228 -28.73 37.02 28.53
CA TYR A 228 -29.38 36.56 27.30
C TYR A 228 -30.92 36.52 27.40
N GLY A 229 -31.49 37.19 28.41
CA GLY A 229 -32.93 37.15 28.68
C GLY A 229 -33.44 35.74 28.99
N ASP A 230 -34.54 35.33 28.36
CA ASP A 230 -35.18 34.02 28.55
C ASP A 230 -34.33 32.85 28.06
N TYR A 231 -33.29 33.13 27.25
CA TYR A 231 -32.30 32.16 26.80
C TYR A 231 -31.15 31.99 27.81
N THR A 232 -31.15 32.74 28.92
CA THR A 232 -30.15 32.58 29.98
C THR A 232 -30.40 31.28 30.73
N VAL A 233 -29.48 30.34 30.60
CA VAL A 233 -29.40 29.16 31.46
C VAL A 233 -28.06 29.16 32.20
N TYR A 234 -27.87 28.21 33.10
CA TYR A 234 -26.71 28.19 33.97
C TYR A 234 -26.06 26.81 33.94
N VAL A 235 -24.73 26.77 33.96
CA VAL A 235 -23.93 25.54 34.06
C VAL A 235 -22.89 25.68 35.16
N ALA A 236 -22.53 24.56 35.80
CA ALA A 236 -21.52 24.57 36.85
C ALA A 236 -20.12 24.83 36.27
N LYS A 237 -19.38 25.80 36.83
CA LYS A 237 -18.06 26.22 36.32
C LYS A 237 -17.05 25.06 36.17
N LYS A 238 -17.10 24.08 37.07
CA LYS A 238 -16.15 22.94 37.08
C LYS A 238 -16.58 21.79 36.18
N ASN A 239 -17.87 21.42 36.20
CA ASN A 239 -18.31 20.16 35.61
C ASN A 239 -19.18 20.33 34.36
N GLY A 240 -19.83 21.48 34.13
CA GLY A 240 -20.52 21.82 32.87
C GLY A 240 -21.58 20.84 32.32
N LYS A 241 -21.85 19.71 32.97
CA LYS A 241 -22.58 18.54 32.41
C LYS A 241 -24.10 18.64 32.52
N VAL A 242 -24.62 19.55 33.32
CA VAL A 242 -26.04 19.63 33.64
C VAL A 242 -26.49 21.07 33.50
N LEU A 243 -27.66 21.25 32.87
CA LEU A 243 -28.29 22.53 32.66
C LEU A 243 -29.15 22.92 33.87
N HIS A 244 -28.95 24.13 34.37
CA HIS A 244 -29.72 24.73 35.44
C HIS A 244 -30.48 25.94 34.92
N THR A 245 -31.73 26.15 35.38
CA THR A 245 -32.54 27.32 35.02
C THR A 245 -32.46 28.44 36.04
N LYS A 246 -31.94 28.16 37.24
CA LYS A 246 -31.78 29.12 38.33
C LYS A 246 -30.29 29.33 38.60
N SER A 247 -29.90 30.58 38.85
CA SER A 247 -28.53 30.96 39.20
C SER A 247 -28.05 30.40 40.54
N LYS A 248 -28.97 30.07 41.45
CA LYS A 248 -28.68 29.52 42.79
C LYS A 248 -29.28 28.13 42.97
N CYS A 249 -28.85 27.16 42.18
CA CYS A 249 -29.29 25.76 42.32
C CYS A 249 -28.21 24.88 42.96
N GLY A 250 -28.49 24.35 44.16
CA GLY A 250 -27.67 23.31 44.79
C GLY A 250 -26.30 23.74 45.31
N GLY A 251 -26.12 25.03 45.64
CA GLY A 251 -24.88 25.56 46.21
C GLY A 251 -23.69 25.60 45.25
N ALA A 252 -23.89 25.24 43.98
CA ALA A 252 -22.84 25.26 42.96
C ALA A 252 -22.53 26.70 42.50
N ASN A 253 -21.26 26.95 42.16
CA ASN A 253 -20.87 28.16 41.46
C ASN A 253 -21.27 28.03 39.98
N LEU A 254 -22.40 28.65 39.65
CA LEU A 254 -23.04 28.56 38.34
C LEU A 254 -22.72 29.79 37.50
N VAL A 255 -22.41 29.57 36.22
CA VAL A 255 -22.10 30.63 35.24
C VAL A 255 -23.26 30.73 34.25
N PRO A 256 -23.77 31.94 33.94
CA PRO A 256 -24.77 32.11 32.90
C PRO A 256 -24.19 31.78 31.52
N ILE A 257 -24.96 31.05 30.71
CA ILE A 257 -24.61 30.66 29.35
C ILE A 257 -25.85 30.74 28.47
N ASN A 258 -25.67 30.95 27.17
CA ASN A 258 -26.80 30.96 26.24
C ASN A 258 -27.34 29.54 26.03
N TYR A 259 -28.66 29.37 26.12
CA TYR A 259 -29.31 28.07 25.97
C TYR A 259 -28.94 27.36 24.66
N ALA A 260 -28.77 28.10 23.57
CA ALA A 260 -28.42 27.51 22.27
C ALA A 260 -27.07 26.76 22.27
N GLN A 261 -26.15 27.12 23.16
CA GLN A 261 -24.84 26.46 23.27
C GLN A 261 -24.92 25.12 24.02
N VAL A 262 -25.95 24.94 24.84
CA VAL A 262 -26.05 23.82 25.80
C VAL A 262 -27.40 23.10 25.72
N CYS A 263 -28.15 23.28 24.63
CA CYS A 263 -29.50 22.73 24.48
C CYS A 263 -29.56 21.20 24.53
N ASN A 264 -28.43 20.53 24.29
CA ASN A 264 -28.29 19.06 24.31
C ASN A 264 -27.91 18.50 25.69
N LEU A 265 -27.64 19.36 26.69
CA LEU A 265 -27.31 18.90 28.04
C LEU A 265 -28.55 18.43 28.80
N PRO A 266 -28.41 17.42 29.68
CA PRO A 266 -29.50 17.00 30.56
C PRO A 266 -29.85 18.11 31.55
N HIS A 267 -31.14 18.18 31.91
CA HIS A 267 -31.66 19.14 32.86
C HIS A 267 -31.39 18.73 34.31
N CYS A 268 -31.11 19.69 35.17
CA CYS A 268 -30.97 19.45 36.60
C CYS A 268 -32.30 19.00 37.20
N LYS A 269 -32.33 17.80 37.77
CA LYS A 269 -33.53 17.23 38.43
C LYS A 269 -34.14 18.16 39.48
N ARG A 270 -33.31 18.88 40.25
CA ARG A 270 -33.76 19.85 41.26
C ARG A 270 -34.40 21.09 40.62
N CYS A 271 -33.87 21.56 39.49
CA CYS A 271 -34.46 22.67 38.74
C CYS A 271 -35.79 22.28 38.07
N SER A 272 -35.96 21.00 37.72
CA SER A 272 -37.16 20.47 37.07
C SER A 272 -38.22 19.94 38.04
N THR A 273 -37.98 19.97 39.36
CA THR A 273 -38.94 19.44 40.33
C THR A 273 -40.15 20.39 40.44
N GLY A 274 -41.35 19.87 40.19
CA GLY A 274 -42.62 20.55 40.47
C GLY A 274 -43.18 21.50 39.40
N LYS A 275 -42.44 21.81 38.32
CA LYS A 275 -42.96 22.58 37.17
C LYS A 275 -42.33 22.12 35.85
N LYS A 276 -43.14 22.01 34.79
CA LYS A 276 -42.65 21.81 33.42
C LYS A 276 -41.84 23.04 33.02
N ILE A 277 -40.53 22.88 32.88
CA ILE A 277 -39.64 23.95 32.43
C ILE A 277 -40.08 24.33 31.01
N LYS A 278 -40.54 25.58 30.82
CA LYS A 278 -40.82 26.15 29.50
C LYS A 278 -39.54 26.82 29.00
N LEU A 279 -38.76 26.10 28.19
CA LEU A 279 -37.60 26.70 27.51
C LEU A 279 -38.07 27.42 26.25
N PRO A 280 -37.38 28.51 25.86
CA PRO A 280 -37.67 29.18 24.61
C PRO A 280 -37.44 28.24 23.42
N LYS A 281 -38.27 28.38 22.38
CA LYS A 281 -38.12 27.60 21.15
C LYS A 281 -36.88 28.10 20.40
N ILE A 282 -35.88 27.24 20.24
CA ILE A 282 -34.64 27.54 19.52
C ILE A 282 -34.66 27.15 18.03
N GLY A 283 -35.78 26.61 17.52
CA GLY A 283 -35.88 26.12 16.14
C GLY A 283 -35.57 27.19 15.09
N TRP A 284 -36.08 28.41 15.27
CA TRP A 284 -35.80 29.55 14.38
C TRP A 284 -34.30 29.88 14.32
N TYR A 285 -33.59 29.77 15.45
CA TYR A 285 -32.17 30.05 15.53
C TYR A 285 -31.34 28.95 14.86
N GLN A 286 -31.75 27.68 14.97
CA GLN A 286 -31.12 26.58 14.24
C GLN A 286 -31.26 26.77 12.73
N GLU A 287 -32.44 27.19 12.27
CA GLU A 287 -32.69 27.50 10.86
C GLU A 287 -31.83 28.70 10.39
N TYR A 288 -31.73 29.75 11.21
CA TYR A 288 -30.86 30.90 10.93
C TYR A 288 -29.39 30.48 10.77
N ILE A 289 -28.86 29.65 11.68
CA ILE A 289 -27.48 29.14 11.61
C ILE A 289 -27.29 28.30 10.36
N GLU A 290 -28.27 27.46 10.00
CA GLU A 290 -28.19 26.62 8.80
C GLU A 290 -28.20 27.46 7.52
N ILE A 291 -29.08 28.45 7.41
CA ILE A 291 -29.10 29.39 6.26
C ILE A 291 -27.77 30.12 6.17
N THR A 292 -27.25 30.64 7.29
CA THR A 292 -25.96 31.33 7.35
C THR A 292 -24.81 30.43 6.88
N ARG A 293 -24.78 29.17 7.33
CA ARG A 293 -23.80 28.16 6.92
C ARG A 293 -23.91 27.83 5.42
N ILE A 294 -25.13 27.74 4.89
CA ILE A 294 -25.37 27.52 3.45
C ILE A 294 -24.86 28.72 2.65
N LYS A 295 -25.19 29.96 3.04
CA LYS A 295 -24.71 31.16 2.35
C LYS A 295 -23.18 31.23 2.35
N GLN A 296 -22.54 30.92 3.47
CA GLN A 296 -21.08 30.87 3.56
C GLN A 296 -20.48 29.75 2.69
N LYS A 297 -21.03 28.53 2.76
CA LYS A 297 -20.55 27.37 1.99
C LYS A 297 -20.58 27.61 0.48
N TYR A 298 -21.64 28.25 -0.01
CA TYR A 298 -21.87 28.47 -1.44
C TYR A 298 -21.52 29.89 -1.92
N GLN A 299 -20.98 30.73 -1.04
CA GLN A 299 -20.62 32.13 -1.32
C GLN A 299 -21.80 32.94 -1.88
N ILE A 300 -22.98 32.76 -1.28
CA ILE A 300 -24.22 33.44 -1.70
C ILE A 300 -24.26 34.83 -1.05
N PRO A 301 -24.44 35.90 -1.82
CA PRO A 301 -24.60 37.26 -1.29
C PRO A 301 -25.89 37.41 -0.48
#